data_AF-Q385F4-F1
#
_entry.id   AF-Q385F4-F1
#
_cell.length_a   1.000
_cell.length_b   1.000
_cell.length_c   1.000
_cell.angle_alpha   90.00
_cell.angle_beta   90.00
_cell.angle_gamma   90.00
#
_symmetry.space_group_name_H-M   'P 1'
#
loop_
_entity.id
_entity.type
_entity.pdbx_description
1 polymer ?
#
loop_
_entity_poly.entity_id
_entity_poly.type
_entity_poly.pdbx_seq_one_letter_code
_entity_poly.pdbx_strand_id
1 'polypeptide(L)'
;MSAHRFVSRGVLTRRLVSGCRLGPGAVAAPRATGLASPMTGAIRCFSWNPASWMNTDTIGRKSHQEIEEELPEVFAQQPMEVDDFIRPEKSVFERLEDFWDWIVGFLQPVEKQVEIMRHLRNEGVFGFDFGGWGNVFFFYGIFMRLCTLVPSLLSHRNALRLSHINPQLSEIATCQNRAKSDRSLSTAEKRVIKEGYNRMKYALMKKHHCAQWKNFLSMITAPVTLSAFISVRRLAVYETDLERAPFLWIVDLTMPDPTYGLPMICAGMFLMNFELNQMMQRGGRSSTGLYVRWGMRVGSVIGVYFFSSQPAAMFAYWIGLSTAGLLQPLLLRWQPFRDFFKLPDPPAVARAHIIVDVPGASLMERLFASKEERKRREAKRQALREERQKRKFDKIENYDDVVFEEETNHPRGRKVKD
;
A
#
# COMPACT_ATOMS: atom_id res chain seq x y z
N MET A 1 -42.96 -52.78 6.15
CA MET A 1 -44.05 -53.28 5.28
C MET A 1 -43.75 -52.88 3.85
N SER A 2 -43.96 -53.79 2.90
CA SER A 2 -44.11 -53.66 1.44
C SER A 2 -43.87 -52.28 0.81
N ALA A 3 -42.90 -52.16 -0.11
CA ALA A 3 -43.00 -52.48 -1.53
C ALA A 3 -43.73 -51.39 -2.34
N HIS A 4 -42.98 -50.67 -3.17
CA HIS A 4 -43.47 -50.05 -4.40
C HIS A 4 -42.32 -50.01 -5.41
N ARG A 5 -42.38 -50.92 -6.41
CA ARG A 5 -42.64 -50.64 -7.85
C ARG A 5 -41.39 -50.19 -8.62
N PHE A 6 -40.78 -51.08 -9.40
CA PHE A 6 -41.04 -51.41 -10.83
C PHE A 6 -39.95 -50.77 -11.70
N VAL A 7 -38.86 -51.48 -11.99
CA VAL A 7 -38.59 -52.29 -13.22
C VAL A 7 -38.59 -51.49 -14.52
N SER A 8 -37.38 -51.32 -15.09
CA SER A 8 -37.06 -51.27 -16.52
C SER A 8 -35.52 -51.23 -16.68
N ARG A 9 -34.83 -52.38 -16.58
CA ARG A 9 -34.14 -53.10 -17.67
C ARG A 9 -33.33 -52.23 -18.65
N GLY A 10 -32.02 -52.30 -18.52
CA GLY A 10 -31.02 -51.83 -19.48
C GLY A 10 -29.63 -52.40 -19.17
N VAL A 11 -29.51 -53.74 -19.18
CA VAL A 11 -28.23 -54.44 -19.13
C VAL A 11 -27.69 -54.55 -20.55
N LEU A 12 -26.51 -53.98 -20.83
CA LEU A 12 -25.60 -54.44 -21.90
C LEU A 12 -24.18 -53.90 -21.64
N THR A 13 -23.43 -54.73 -20.89
CA THR A 13 -22.07 -55.21 -21.17
C THR A 13 -21.01 -54.25 -21.74
N ARG A 14 -20.00 -54.00 -20.90
CA ARG A 14 -18.55 -54.20 -21.17
C ARG A 14 -18.17 -54.37 -22.65
N ARG A 15 -17.52 -53.35 -23.22
CA ARG A 15 -16.54 -53.53 -24.30
C ARG A 15 -15.14 -53.25 -23.75
N LEU A 16 -14.44 -54.34 -23.42
CA LEU A 16 -12.99 -54.45 -23.38
C LEU A 16 -12.54 -54.93 -24.76
N VAL A 17 -11.79 -54.12 -25.50
CA VAL A 17 -10.95 -54.53 -26.64
C VAL A 17 -9.77 -53.56 -26.60
N SER A 18 -8.67 -53.88 -25.91
CA SER A 18 -7.55 -54.74 -26.34
C SER A 18 -6.97 -54.35 -27.70
N GLY A 19 -5.68 -54.08 -27.70
CA GLY A 19 -4.96 -53.39 -28.77
C GLY A 19 -4.69 -54.18 -30.04
N CYS A 20 -4.28 -53.43 -31.05
CA CYS A 20 -3.54 -53.86 -32.23
C CYS A 20 -2.79 -52.62 -32.74
N ARG A 21 -1.49 -52.54 -32.45
CA ARG A 21 -0.37 -52.87 -33.36
C ARG A 21 -0.15 -51.85 -34.49
N LEU A 22 0.98 -51.17 -34.34
CA LEU A 22 1.76 -50.45 -35.33
C LEU A 22 2.00 -51.29 -36.60
N GLY A 23 1.87 -50.67 -37.77
CA GLY A 23 2.32 -51.15 -39.06
C GLY A 23 2.45 -49.98 -40.04
N PRO A 24 3.57 -49.81 -40.76
CA PRO A 24 3.81 -48.67 -41.64
C PRO A 24 3.32 -48.97 -43.06
N GLY A 25 2.67 -48.00 -43.70
CA GLY A 25 2.18 -48.17 -45.06
C GLY A 25 1.67 -46.85 -45.62
N ALA A 26 2.38 -46.36 -46.62
CA ALA A 26 2.14 -45.15 -47.37
C ALA A 26 0.72 -45.03 -47.95
N VAL A 27 0.28 -43.79 -48.19
CA VAL A 27 -0.10 -43.23 -49.51
C VAL A 27 -1.14 -42.11 -49.37
N ALA A 28 -0.82 -41.00 -50.04
CA ALA A 28 -1.68 -39.95 -50.61
C ALA A 28 -2.42 -38.95 -49.71
N ALA A 29 -2.01 -37.69 -49.91
CA ALA A 29 -2.82 -36.50 -49.75
C ALA A 29 -4.16 -36.59 -50.51
N PRO A 30 -5.13 -35.74 -50.11
CA PRO A 30 -5.47 -34.68 -51.06
C PRO A 30 -5.54 -33.29 -50.43
N ARG A 31 -5.07 -32.31 -51.21
CA ARG A 31 -5.37 -30.89 -51.06
C ARG A 31 -6.87 -30.67 -51.30
N ALA A 32 -7.55 -30.02 -50.36
CA ALA A 32 -8.81 -29.35 -50.63
C ALA A 32 -8.76 -27.95 -50.00
N THR A 33 -8.56 -26.97 -50.88
CA THR A 33 -8.81 -25.55 -50.70
C THR A 33 -10.29 -25.28 -50.49
N GLY A 34 -10.62 -24.35 -49.58
CA GLY A 34 -11.86 -23.59 -49.62
C GLY A 34 -12.86 -23.94 -48.52
N LEU A 35 -13.02 -23.05 -47.54
CA LEU A 35 -14.22 -22.22 -47.36
C LEU A 35 -14.07 -21.47 -46.03
N ALA A 36 -13.58 -20.23 -46.14
CA ALA A 36 -13.77 -19.23 -45.10
C ALA A 36 -15.26 -18.86 -45.07
N SER A 37 -15.91 -19.03 -43.92
CA SER A 37 -17.19 -18.39 -43.62
C SER A 37 -17.21 -17.97 -42.14
N PRO A 38 -17.82 -16.82 -41.83
CA PRO A 38 -17.29 -15.94 -40.80
C PRO A 38 -17.86 -16.29 -39.43
N MET A 39 -16.98 -16.40 -38.43
CA MET A 39 -17.40 -16.35 -37.04
C MET A 39 -17.74 -14.90 -36.70
N THR A 40 -19.01 -14.55 -36.87
CA THR A 40 -19.63 -13.39 -36.23
C THR A 40 -19.37 -13.49 -34.74
N GLY A 41 -18.52 -12.60 -34.24
CA GLY A 41 -18.21 -12.48 -32.82
C GLY A 41 -19.50 -12.19 -32.06
N ALA A 42 -19.98 -13.19 -31.32
CA ALA A 42 -21.06 -13.01 -30.36
C ALA A 42 -20.55 -12.07 -29.25
N ILE A 43 -20.88 -10.80 -29.39
CA ILE A 43 -20.75 -9.80 -28.32
C ILE A 43 -21.60 -10.32 -27.16
N ARG A 44 -20.95 -10.81 -26.10
CA ARG A 44 -21.64 -11.29 -24.90
C ARG A 44 -22.24 -10.07 -24.18
N CYS A 45 -23.51 -9.82 -24.42
CA CYS A 45 -24.30 -8.89 -23.62
C CYS A 45 -24.35 -9.39 -22.17
N PHE A 46 -24.04 -8.50 -21.24
CA PHE A 46 -24.09 -8.72 -19.80
C PHE A 46 -25.55 -8.96 -19.37
N SER A 47 -25.90 -10.19 -18.99
CA SER A 47 -27.26 -10.54 -18.58
C SER A 47 -27.49 -10.26 -17.10
N TRP A 48 -28.59 -9.58 -16.80
CA TRP A 48 -29.03 -9.18 -15.46
C TRP A 48 -29.90 -10.23 -14.76
N ASN A 49 -29.89 -11.48 -15.23
CA ASN A 49 -30.71 -12.53 -14.65
C ASN A 49 -29.91 -13.33 -13.60
N PRO A 50 -30.23 -13.22 -12.30
CA PRO A 50 -29.42 -13.79 -11.21
C PRO A 50 -29.33 -15.32 -11.25
N ALA A 51 -30.29 -16.01 -11.87
CA ALA A 51 -30.22 -17.47 -12.05
C ALA A 51 -29.03 -17.90 -12.94
N SER A 52 -28.59 -17.04 -13.87
CA SER A 52 -27.40 -17.31 -14.69
C SER A 52 -26.08 -17.14 -13.94
N TRP A 53 -26.13 -16.50 -12.75
CA TRP A 53 -24.98 -16.39 -11.86
C TRP A 53 -24.81 -17.63 -10.99
N MET A 54 -25.89 -18.38 -10.74
CA MET A 54 -25.85 -19.63 -9.98
C MET A 54 -25.67 -20.86 -10.88
N ASN A 55 -26.25 -20.87 -12.09
CA ASN A 55 -26.17 -22.04 -12.97
C ASN A 55 -24.98 -21.93 -13.92
N THR A 56 -23.77 -22.07 -13.37
CA THR A 56 -22.61 -22.45 -14.17
C THR A 56 -22.54 -23.96 -14.15
N ASP A 57 -23.31 -24.60 -15.04
CA ASP A 57 -22.86 -25.85 -15.65
C ASP A 57 -21.57 -25.52 -16.40
N THR A 58 -20.47 -25.38 -15.66
CA THR A 58 -19.14 -25.44 -16.24
C THR A 58 -19.02 -26.84 -16.77
N ILE A 59 -19.32 -26.99 -18.06
CA ILE A 59 -18.81 -28.05 -18.91
C ILE A 59 -17.32 -28.12 -18.58
N GLY A 60 -16.97 -29.07 -17.71
CA GLY A 60 -15.62 -29.27 -17.22
C GLY A 60 -14.76 -29.40 -18.44
N ARG A 61 -13.92 -28.38 -18.66
CA ARG A 61 -12.91 -28.38 -19.70
C ARG A 61 -11.97 -29.53 -19.35
N LYS A 62 -12.24 -30.71 -19.91
CA LYS A 62 -11.32 -31.86 -19.90
C LYS A 62 -10.13 -31.48 -20.76
N SER A 63 -9.25 -30.65 -20.23
CA SER A 63 -7.95 -30.39 -20.82
C SER A 63 -6.92 -30.53 -19.72
N HIS A 64 -6.18 -31.64 -19.83
CA HIS A 64 -4.96 -32.01 -19.15
C HIS A 64 -5.12 -32.78 -17.84
N GLN A 65 -5.19 -34.11 -17.99
CA GLN A 65 -4.87 -35.08 -16.95
C GLN A 65 -3.35 -35.15 -16.62
N GLU A 66 -2.50 -34.35 -17.27
CA GLU A 66 -1.02 -34.42 -17.12
C GLU A 66 -0.38 -33.22 -16.40
N ILE A 67 -1.15 -32.21 -15.96
CA ILE A 67 -0.58 -31.03 -15.27
C ILE A 67 0.08 -31.41 -13.93
N GLU A 68 -0.38 -32.49 -13.28
CA GLU A 68 0.20 -33.01 -12.04
C GLU A 68 1.60 -33.63 -12.26
N GLU A 69 1.89 -34.14 -13.47
CA GLU A 69 3.20 -34.73 -13.80
C GLU A 69 4.23 -33.67 -14.24
N GLU A 70 3.80 -32.59 -14.89
CA GLU A 70 4.71 -31.54 -15.40
C GLU A 70 5.26 -30.61 -14.30
N LEU A 71 4.56 -30.46 -13.18
CA LEU A 71 4.91 -29.46 -12.16
C LEU A 71 4.68 -29.96 -10.71
N PRO A 72 5.32 -31.08 -10.31
CA PRO A 72 5.04 -31.74 -9.03
C PRO A 72 5.25 -30.81 -7.83
N GLU A 73 6.21 -29.89 -7.87
CA GLU A 73 6.53 -28.99 -6.74
C GLU A 73 5.45 -27.94 -6.45
N VAL A 74 4.69 -27.51 -7.47
CA VAL A 74 3.63 -26.49 -7.29
C VAL A 74 2.35 -27.13 -6.76
N PHE A 75 2.08 -28.38 -7.14
CA PHE A 75 0.93 -29.15 -6.64
C PHE A 75 1.22 -29.87 -5.33
N ALA A 76 2.44 -30.36 -5.09
CA ALA A 76 2.85 -30.93 -3.81
C ALA A 76 2.79 -29.92 -2.67
N GLN A 77 2.86 -28.62 -2.99
CA GLN A 77 2.71 -27.52 -2.04
C GLN A 77 1.28 -26.99 -1.94
N GLN A 78 0.30 -27.53 -2.66
CA GLN A 78 -1.08 -27.23 -2.34
C GLN A 78 -1.38 -27.89 -0.98
N PRO A 79 -1.64 -27.10 0.09
CA PRO A 79 -2.07 -27.71 1.32
C PRO A 79 -3.30 -28.53 1.00
N MET A 80 -3.23 -29.82 1.34
CA MET A 80 -4.37 -30.73 1.41
C MET A 80 -5.55 -29.91 1.91
N GLU A 81 -6.62 -29.87 1.12
CA GLU A 81 -7.89 -29.26 1.46
C GLU A 81 -8.29 -29.85 2.81
N VAL A 82 -7.91 -29.16 3.89
CA VAL A 82 -8.34 -29.50 5.24
C VAL A 82 -9.82 -29.26 5.14
N ASP A 83 -10.59 -30.34 5.11
CA ASP A 83 -12.04 -30.34 5.21
C ASP A 83 -12.41 -29.19 6.13
N ASP A 84 -12.92 -28.11 5.54
CA ASP A 84 -13.37 -26.96 6.29
C ASP A 84 -14.47 -27.53 7.17
N PHE A 85 -14.11 -27.83 8.42
CA PHE A 85 -15.07 -28.13 9.47
C PHE A 85 -16.04 -26.99 9.40
N ILE A 86 -17.21 -27.28 8.84
CA ILE A 86 -18.32 -26.36 8.66
C ILE A 86 -18.52 -25.69 10.01
N ARG A 87 -17.90 -24.52 10.19
CA ARG A 87 -18.33 -23.59 11.21
C ARG A 87 -19.77 -23.33 10.79
N PRO A 88 -20.78 -23.64 11.63
CA PRO A 88 -22.15 -23.34 11.26
C PRO A 88 -22.15 -21.89 10.81
N GLU A 89 -22.60 -21.65 9.58
CA GLU A 89 -22.59 -20.31 9.02
C GLU A 89 -23.33 -19.41 10.01
N LYS A 90 -22.61 -18.45 10.61
CA LYS A 90 -23.20 -17.53 11.59
C LYS A 90 -24.51 -17.01 11.04
N SER A 91 -25.56 -17.08 11.85
CA SER A 91 -26.87 -16.56 11.45
C SER A 91 -26.72 -15.09 11.03
N VAL A 92 -27.58 -14.60 10.13
CA VAL A 92 -27.52 -13.20 9.67
C VAL A 92 -27.55 -12.23 10.88
N PHE A 93 -28.27 -12.61 11.94
CA PHE A 93 -28.33 -11.88 13.20
C PHE A 93 -26.99 -11.87 13.94
N GLU A 94 -26.31 -13.01 14.11
CA GLU A 94 -24.97 -13.06 14.71
C GLU A 94 -23.92 -12.25 13.92
N ARG A 95 -23.99 -12.27 12.59
CA ARG A 95 -23.09 -11.43 11.75
C ARG A 95 -23.36 -9.94 11.96
N LEU A 96 -24.63 -9.56 12.19
CA LEU A 96 -25.02 -8.19 12.51
C LEU A 96 -24.56 -7.80 13.91
N GLU A 97 -24.68 -8.70 14.89
CA GLU A 97 -24.21 -8.49 16.26
C GLU A 97 -22.68 -8.38 16.32
N ASP A 98 -21.93 -9.31 15.72
CA ASP A 98 -20.47 -9.21 15.60
C ASP A 98 -20.03 -7.89 14.94
N PHE A 99 -20.76 -7.47 13.90
CA PHE A 99 -20.50 -6.22 13.21
C PHE A 99 -20.81 -5.02 14.11
N TRP A 100 -21.89 -5.08 14.88
CA TRP A 100 -22.23 -4.06 15.87
C TRP A 100 -21.21 -3.99 17.00
N ASP A 101 -20.78 -5.13 17.55
CA ASP A 101 -19.73 -5.23 18.55
C ASP A 101 -18.39 -4.74 18.02
N TRP A 102 -18.09 -4.99 16.74
CA TRP A 102 -16.92 -4.41 16.08
C TRP A 102 -17.02 -2.88 15.96
N ILE A 103 -18.20 -2.32 15.63
CA ILE A 103 -18.44 -0.87 15.64
C ILE A 103 -18.29 -0.30 17.05
N VAL A 104 -18.87 -0.95 18.06
CA VAL A 104 -18.75 -0.54 19.47
C VAL A 104 -17.29 -0.60 19.91
N GLY A 105 -16.57 -1.66 19.56
CA GLY A 105 -15.13 -1.80 19.81
C GLY A 105 -14.31 -0.72 19.10
N PHE A 106 -14.71 -0.28 17.91
CA PHE A 106 -14.12 0.86 17.21
C PHE A 106 -14.41 2.20 17.91
N LEU A 107 -15.55 2.31 18.60
CA LEU A 107 -15.94 3.50 19.37
C LEU A 107 -15.41 3.51 20.81
N GLN A 108 -15.03 2.38 21.41
CA GLN A 108 -14.41 2.34 22.76
C GLN A 108 -13.21 3.30 22.92
N PRO A 109 -12.29 3.44 21.94
CA PRO A 109 -11.26 4.47 21.98
C PRO A 109 -11.81 5.89 22.12
N VAL A 110 -12.98 6.19 21.55
CA VAL A 110 -13.58 7.53 21.64
C VAL A 110 -13.91 7.88 23.08
N GLU A 111 -14.50 6.94 23.83
CA GLU A 111 -14.87 7.16 25.23
C GLU A 111 -13.65 7.35 26.12
N LYS A 112 -12.64 6.49 25.95
CA LYS A 112 -11.36 6.64 26.65
C LYS A 112 -10.67 7.97 26.32
N GLN A 113 -10.74 8.43 25.07
CA GLN A 113 -10.17 9.71 24.67
C GLN A 113 -10.93 10.90 25.25
N VAL A 114 -12.25 10.81 25.34
CA VAL A 114 -13.08 11.80 26.06
C VAL A 114 -12.71 11.85 27.54
N GLU A 115 -12.55 10.70 28.20
CA GLU A 115 -12.11 10.62 29.60
C GLU A 115 -10.72 11.20 29.79
N ILE A 116 -9.77 10.88 28.92
CA ILE A 116 -8.43 11.47 28.94
C ILE A 116 -8.50 12.99 28.81
N MET A 117 -9.30 13.52 27.87
CA MET A 117 -9.44 14.97 27.72
C MET A 117 -10.10 15.64 28.93
N ARG A 118 -11.04 14.97 29.60
CA ARG A 118 -11.63 15.45 30.87
C ARG A 118 -10.62 15.42 32.01
N HIS A 119 -9.80 14.38 32.10
CA HIS A 119 -8.72 14.30 33.09
C HIS A 119 -7.67 15.39 32.84
N LEU A 120 -7.25 15.60 31.59
CA LEU A 120 -6.37 16.71 31.19
C LEU A 120 -6.95 18.08 31.58
N ARG A 121 -8.27 18.24 31.51
CA ARG A 121 -8.97 19.46 31.88
C ARG A 121 -8.98 19.69 33.39
N ASN A 122 -9.28 18.66 34.18
CA ASN A 122 -9.57 18.78 35.60
C ASN A 122 -8.35 18.61 36.50
N GLU A 123 -7.44 17.70 36.15
CA GLU A 123 -6.26 17.36 36.95
C GLU A 123 -4.96 17.95 36.38
N GLY A 124 -5.02 18.46 35.14
CA GLY A 124 -3.83 18.93 34.43
C GLY A 124 -2.86 17.79 34.11
N VAL A 125 -1.62 18.14 33.73
CA VAL A 125 -0.55 17.17 33.46
C VAL A 125 0.74 17.63 34.13
N PHE A 126 1.36 16.76 34.94
CA PHE A 126 2.59 17.08 35.67
C PHE A 126 2.50 18.39 36.49
N GLY A 127 1.30 18.73 37.01
CA GLY A 127 1.05 19.97 37.76
C GLY A 127 0.84 21.22 36.90
N PHE A 128 0.81 21.10 35.57
CA PHE A 128 0.41 22.20 34.69
C PHE A 128 -1.09 22.16 34.42
N ASP A 129 -1.78 23.19 34.89
CA ASP A 129 -3.18 23.43 34.55
C ASP A 129 -3.27 24.10 33.18
N PHE A 130 -3.97 23.46 32.24
CA PHE A 130 -4.12 24.01 30.89
C PHE A 130 -5.09 25.20 30.82
N GLY A 131 -5.82 25.49 31.91
CA GLY A 131 -6.65 26.68 32.10
C GLY A 131 -7.95 26.70 31.27
N GLY A 132 -7.88 26.51 29.95
CA GLY A 132 -8.99 26.54 28.98
C GLY A 132 -9.14 25.24 28.18
N TRP A 133 -10.36 24.87 27.77
CA TRP A 133 -10.59 23.70 26.91
C TRP A 133 -9.85 23.82 25.56
N GLY A 134 -9.72 25.04 25.02
CA GLY A 134 -8.92 25.29 23.81
C GLY A 134 -7.47 24.82 23.93
N ASN A 135 -6.82 25.09 25.06
CA ASN A 135 -5.46 24.63 25.33
C ASN A 135 -5.42 23.11 25.50
N VAL A 136 -6.38 22.53 26.22
CA VAL A 136 -6.49 21.06 26.38
C VAL A 136 -6.54 20.38 25.02
N PHE A 137 -7.38 20.84 24.09
CA PHE A 137 -7.46 20.26 22.75
C PHE A 137 -6.16 20.42 21.95
N PHE A 138 -5.51 21.58 22.01
CA PHE A 138 -4.23 21.81 21.37
C PHE A 138 -3.13 20.87 21.89
N PHE A 139 -2.99 20.76 23.21
CA PHE A 139 -2.00 19.85 23.83
C PHE A 139 -2.33 18.39 23.59
N TYR A 140 -3.60 18.00 23.64
CA TYR A 140 -4.04 16.66 23.29
C TYR A 140 -3.69 16.30 21.84
N GLY A 141 -3.85 17.25 20.90
CA GLY A 141 -3.40 17.10 19.52
C GLY A 141 -1.90 16.85 19.40
N ILE A 142 -1.10 17.61 20.16
CA ILE A 142 0.36 17.40 20.23
C ILE A 142 0.67 16.01 20.78
N PHE A 143 0.07 15.63 21.91
CA PHE A 143 0.29 14.35 22.57
C PHE A 143 -0.04 13.17 21.65
N MET A 144 -1.22 13.19 21.03
CA MET A 144 -1.64 12.17 20.07
C MET A 144 -0.67 12.06 18.89
N ARG A 145 -0.16 13.21 18.42
CA ARG A 145 0.85 13.18 17.37
C ARG A 145 2.16 12.59 17.84
N LEU A 146 2.64 12.92 19.04
CA LEU A 146 3.89 12.39 19.59
C LEU A 146 3.81 10.86 19.77
N CYS A 147 2.69 10.34 20.26
CA CYS A 147 2.45 8.89 20.37
C CYS A 147 2.46 8.21 18.99
N THR A 148 1.82 8.82 17.97
CA THR A 148 1.79 8.28 16.61
C THR A 148 3.04 8.58 15.78
N LEU A 149 3.89 9.51 16.23
CA LEU A 149 5.12 9.91 15.53
C LEU A 149 6.15 8.79 15.56
N VAL A 150 6.28 8.04 16.66
CA VAL A 150 7.20 6.90 16.76
C VAL A 150 6.93 5.83 15.68
N PRO A 151 5.72 5.24 15.57
CA PRO A 151 5.43 4.29 14.50
C PRO A 151 5.49 4.93 13.12
N SER A 152 5.15 6.22 12.98
CA SER A 152 5.27 6.94 11.71
C SER A 152 6.73 7.09 11.26
N LEU A 153 7.67 7.34 12.18
CA LEU A 153 9.11 7.39 11.88
C LEU A 153 9.65 6.03 11.45
N LEU A 154 9.22 4.95 12.11
CA LEU A 154 9.59 3.57 11.73
C LEU A 154 9.08 3.21 10.33
N SER A 155 7.83 3.59 10.02
CA SER A 155 7.26 3.46 8.68
C SER A 155 8.05 4.30 7.66
N HIS A 156 8.38 5.55 7.99
CA HIS A 156 9.14 6.42 7.10
C HIS A 156 10.55 5.88 6.81
N ARG A 157 11.22 5.29 7.80
CA ARG A 157 12.52 4.62 7.61
C ARG A 157 12.42 3.48 6.58
N ASN A 158 11.37 2.67 6.68
CA ASN A 158 11.12 1.61 5.71
C ASN A 158 10.78 2.18 4.32
N ALA A 159 10.00 3.27 4.26
CA ALA A 159 9.68 3.96 3.01
C ALA A 159 10.94 4.54 2.31
N LEU A 160 11.90 5.07 3.07
CA LEU A 160 13.17 5.56 2.54
C LEU A 160 13.99 4.40 1.93
N ARG A 161 14.09 3.26 2.62
CA ARG A 161 14.76 2.07 2.07
C ARG A 161 14.05 1.55 0.82
N LEU A 162 12.72 1.52 0.83
CA LEU A 162 11.91 1.16 -0.33
C LEU A 162 12.14 2.11 -1.51
N SER A 163 12.33 3.41 -1.25
CA SER A 163 12.59 4.41 -2.29
C SER A 163 13.89 4.15 -3.05
N HIS A 164 14.88 3.53 -2.40
CA HIS A 164 16.15 3.16 -3.03
C HIS A 164 15.99 1.99 -4.00
N ILE A 165 15.18 0.98 -3.65
CA ILE A 165 14.90 -0.19 -4.50
C ILE A 165 13.74 0.02 -5.48
N ASN A 166 13.05 1.16 -5.41
CA ASN A 166 11.91 1.48 -6.27
C ASN A 166 12.24 1.39 -7.78
N PRO A 167 13.42 1.83 -8.27
CA PRO A 167 13.80 1.63 -9.67
C PRO A 167 13.83 0.16 -10.08
N GLN A 168 14.42 -0.70 -9.25
CA GLN A 168 14.48 -2.15 -9.49
C GLN A 168 13.08 -2.77 -9.47
N LEU A 169 12.24 -2.38 -8.51
CA LEU A 169 10.83 -2.80 -8.47
C LEU A 169 10.05 -2.36 -9.71
N SER A 170 10.34 -1.18 -10.25
CA SER A 170 9.68 -0.65 -11.46
C SER A 170 10.12 -1.39 -12.72
N GLU A 171 11.37 -1.86 -12.78
CA GLU A 171 11.89 -2.69 -13.88
C GLU A 171 11.19 -4.05 -13.89
N ILE A 172 11.13 -4.71 -12.72
CA ILE A 172 10.38 -5.97 -12.55
C ILE A 172 8.90 -5.78 -12.92
N ALA A 173 8.27 -4.68 -12.50
CA ALA A 173 6.88 -4.38 -12.84
C ALA A 173 6.68 -4.14 -14.35
N THR A 174 7.65 -3.54 -15.04
CA THR A 174 7.63 -3.33 -16.49
C THR A 174 7.75 -4.66 -17.22
N CYS A 175 8.68 -5.53 -16.81
CA CYS A 175 8.81 -6.89 -17.34
C CYS A 175 7.53 -7.70 -17.10
N GLN A 176 6.92 -7.58 -15.91
CA GLN A 176 5.65 -8.21 -15.59
C GLN A 176 4.50 -7.71 -16.48
N ASN A 177 4.42 -6.41 -16.75
CA ASN A 177 3.39 -5.86 -17.64
C ASN A 177 3.60 -6.29 -19.09
N ARG A 178 4.86 -6.39 -19.54
CA ARG A 178 5.20 -6.94 -20.86
C ARG A 178 4.72 -8.38 -21.01
N ALA A 179 5.01 -9.24 -20.03
CA ALA A 179 4.53 -10.62 -20.03
C ALA A 179 2.99 -10.72 -19.97
N LYS A 180 2.31 -9.83 -19.24
CA LYS A 180 0.83 -9.79 -19.22
C LYS A 180 0.24 -9.39 -20.58
N SER A 181 0.86 -8.42 -21.24
CA SER A 181 0.43 -7.92 -22.56
C SER A 181 0.72 -8.88 -23.70
N ASP A 182 1.62 -9.83 -23.49
CA ASP A 182 1.93 -10.86 -24.47
C ASP A 182 0.70 -11.75 -24.70
N ARG A 183 0.25 -11.80 -25.96
CA ARG A 183 -0.90 -12.60 -26.37
C ARG A 183 -0.54 -14.05 -26.67
N SER A 184 0.75 -14.36 -26.82
CA SER A 184 1.22 -15.73 -27.06
C SER A 184 1.05 -16.62 -25.82
N LEU A 185 1.10 -16.03 -24.62
CA LEU A 185 1.01 -16.74 -23.36
C LEU A 185 -0.44 -17.11 -23.02
N SER A 186 -0.64 -18.39 -22.68
CA SER A 186 -1.86 -18.93 -22.11
C SER A 186 -2.18 -18.29 -20.75
N THR A 187 -3.44 -18.40 -20.33
CA THR A 187 -3.90 -17.87 -19.03
C THR A 187 -3.19 -18.56 -17.87
N ALA A 188 -2.84 -19.86 -18.01
CA ALA A 188 -2.08 -20.60 -17.01
C ALA A 188 -0.64 -20.07 -16.90
N GLU A 189 0.06 -19.93 -18.02
CA GLU A 189 1.43 -19.39 -18.06
C GLU A 189 1.51 -17.97 -17.47
N LYS A 190 0.50 -17.12 -17.75
CA LYS A 190 0.42 -15.78 -17.14
C LYS A 190 0.29 -15.80 -15.62
N ARG A 191 -0.36 -16.82 -15.04
CA ARG A 191 -0.44 -16.99 -13.58
C ARG A 191 0.91 -17.40 -13.00
N VAL A 192 1.57 -18.39 -13.58
CA VAL A 192 2.90 -18.86 -13.17
C VAL A 192 3.93 -17.73 -13.25
N ILE A 193 3.97 -17.00 -14.37
CA ILE A 193 4.87 -15.85 -14.55
C ILE A 193 4.57 -14.74 -13.53
N LYS A 194 3.29 -14.46 -13.25
CA LYS A 194 2.89 -13.48 -12.23
C LYS A 194 3.40 -13.88 -10.84
N GLU A 195 3.30 -15.16 -10.49
CA GLU A 195 3.81 -15.70 -9.23
C GLU A 195 5.34 -15.62 -9.15
N GLY A 196 6.05 -15.96 -10.23
CA GLY A 196 7.51 -15.80 -10.34
C GLY A 196 7.96 -14.35 -10.12
N TYR A 197 7.30 -13.37 -10.76
CA TYR A 197 7.59 -11.95 -10.52
C TYR A 197 7.25 -11.50 -9.10
N ASN A 198 6.22 -12.06 -8.46
CA ASN A 198 5.90 -11.75 -7.07
C ASN A 198 6.95 -12.32 -6.10
N ARG A 199 7.43 -13.55 -6.35
CA ARG A 199 8.54 -14.16 -5.60
C ARG A 199 9.81 -13.33 -5.75
N MET A 200 10.11 -12.87 -6.96
CA MET A 200 11.27 -12.01 -7.21
C MET A 200 11.18 -10.67 -6.45
N LYS A 201 10.02 -9.99 -6.46
CA LYS A 201 9.82 -8.77 -5.66
C LYS A 201 10.01 -9.04 -4.17
N TYR A 202 9.52 -10.17 -3.67
CA TYR A 202 9.68 -10.57 -2.28
C TYR A 202 11.14 -10.83 -1.92
N ALA A 203 11.88 -11.57 -2.74
CA ALA A 203 13.30 -11.84 -2.53
C ALA A 203 14.12 -10.54 -2.52
N LEU A 204 13.83 -9.61 -3.44
CA LEU A 204 14.48 -8.30 -3.48
C LEU A 204 14.18 -7.48 -2.21
N MET A 205 12.92 -7.48 -1.76
CA MET A 205 12.53 -6.82 -0.51
C MET A 205 13.22 -7.45 0.72
N LYS A 206 13.34 -8.78 0.77
CA LYS A 206 14.03 -9.52 1.84
C LYS A 206 15.53 -9.17 1.87
N LYS A 207 16.19 -9.13 0.70
CA LYS A 207 17.60 -8.75 0.53
C LYS A 207 17.90 -7.35 1.07
N HIS A 208 16.99 -6.39 0.86
CA HIS A 208 17.12 -5.02 1.37
C HIS A 208 16.46 -4.80 2.75
N HIS A 209 16.03 -5.86 3.44
CA HIS A 209 15.31 -5.80 4.73
C HIS A 209 14.13 -4.81 4.74
N CYS A 210 13.47 -4.66 3.60
CA CYS A 210 12.30 -3.83 3.40
C CYS A 210 11.05 -4.69 3.42
N ALA A 211 9.95 -4.21 3.99
CA ALA A 211 8.67 -4.91 3.87
C ALA A 211 7.53 -3.92 3.61
N GLN A 212 6.69 -4.18 2.60
CA GLN A 212 5.56 -3.29 2.29
C GLN A 212 4.62 -3.13 3.49
N TRP A 213 4.38 -4.21 4.25
CA TRP A 213 3.51 -4.19 5.42
C TRP A 213 3.96 -3.18 6.49
N LYS A 214 5.28 -2.95 6.62
CA LYS A 214 5.82 -1.95 7.56
C LYS A 214 5.47 -0.52 7.16
N ASN A 215 5.23 -0.24 5.87
CA ASN A 215 4.74 1.08 5.44
C ASN A 215 3.30 1.32 5.95
N PHE A 216 2.48 0.26 5.95
CA PHE A 216 1.11 0.31 6.44
C PHE A 216 1.01 0.53 7.97
N LEU A 217 2.10 0.45 8.73
CA LEU A 217 2.08 0.86 10.15
C LEU A 217 1.67 2.32 10.31
N SER A 218 1.97 3.19 9.33
CA SER A 218 1.50 4.57 9.36
C SER A 218 -0.03 4.68 9.17
N MET A 219 -0.69 3.62 8.66
CA MET A 219 -2.13 3.61 8.44
C MET A 219 -2.92 3.58 9.75
N ILE A 220 -2.33 3.07 10.83
CA ILE A 220 -2.90 3.11 12.18
C ILE A 220 -3.17 4.55 12.64
N THR A 221 -2.42 5.52 12.12
CA THR A 221 -2.59 6.95 12.43
C THR A 221 -3.98 7.48 12.03
N ALA A 222 -4.59 6.94 10.96
CA ALA A 222 -5.87 7.48 10.48
C ALA A 222 -7.05 7.09 11.38
N PRO A 223 -7.27 5.82 11.78
CA PRO A 223 -8.28 5.46 12.77
C PRO A 223 -8.11 6.21 14.10
N VAL A 224 -6.87 6.34 14.57
CA VAL A 224 -6.56 7.05 15.82
C VAL A 224 -6.95 8.52 15.72
N THR A 225 -6.53 9.21 14.65
CA THR A 225 -6.91 10.62 14.43
C THR A 225 -8.42 10.79 14.26
N LEU A 226 -9.10 9.87 13.57
CA LEU A 226 -10.55 9.93 13.36
C LEU A 226 -11.31 9.72 14.68
N SER A 227 -10.89 8.76 15.52
CA SER A 227 -11.47 8.56 16.84
C SER A 227 -11.32 9.81 17.73
N ALA A 228 -10.18 10.49 17.67
CA ALA A 228 -9.97 11.76 18.37
C ALA A 228 -10.87 12.88 17.85
N PHE A 229 -11.05 12.94 16.54
CA PHE A 229 -11.95 13.91 15.92
C PHE A 229 -13.40 13.72 16.39
N ILE A 230 -13.88 12.47 16.44
CA ILE A 230 -15.22 12.13 16.98
C ILE A 230 -15.28 12.46 18.48
N SER A 231 -14.22 12.20 19.24
CA SER A 231 -14.15 12.48 20.68
C SER A 231 -14.29 13.96 20.98
N VAL A 232 -13.54 14.80 20.25
CA VAL A 232 -13.60 16.27 20.39
C VAL A 232 -14.99 16.78 19.97
N ARG A 233 -15.57 16.22 18.90
CA ARG A 233 -16.95 16.54 18.50
C ARG A 233 -17.95 16.23 19.60
N ARG A 234 -17.82 15.06 20.23
CA ARG A 234 -18.72 14.63 21.31
C ARG A 234 -18.63 15.61 22.48
N LEU A 235 -17.41 16.00 22.88
CA LEU A 235 -17.23 17.03 23.90
C LEU A 235 -17.85 18.37 23.49
N ALA A 236 -17.68 18.81 22.24
CA ALA A 236 -18.27 20.06 21.74
C ALA A 236 -19.80 20.10 21.76
N VAL A 237 -20.48 18.95 21.78
CA VAL A 237 -21.95 18.88 21.80
C VAL A 237 -22.50 18.71 23.21
N TYR A 238 -21.82 17.95 24.08
CA TYR A 238 -22.36 17.57 25.40
C TYR A 238 -21.85 18.42 26.56
N GLU A 239 -20.71 19.09 26.40
CA GLU A 239 -20.03 19.75 27.51
C GLU A 239 -20.27 21.27 27.45
N THR A 240 -21.08 21.79 28.37
CA THR A 240 -21.49 23.21 28.41
C THR A 240 -20.33 24.16 28.71
N ASP A 241 -19.26 23.67 29.34
CA ASP A 241 -18.08 24.46 29.68
C ASP A 241 -17.28 24.94 28.46
N LEU A 242 -17.53 24.38 27.27
CA LEU A 242 -16.86 24.78 26.03
C LEU A 242 -17.40 26.09 25.47
N GLU A 243 -18.61 26.49 25.85
CA GLU A 243 -19.25 27.74 25.40
C GLU A 243 -18.47 28.98 25.83
N ARG A 244 -17.70 28.87 26.93
CA ARG A 244 -16.90 29.95 27.51
C ARG A 244 -15.40 29.72 27.42
N ALA A 245 -14.97 28.73 26.64
CA ALA A 245 -13.56 28.39 26.51
C ALA A 245 -12.95 29.11 25.30
N PRO A 246 -12.09 30.13 25.49
CA PRO A 246 -11.48 30.80 24.35
C PRO A 246 -10.37 29.95 23.71
N PHE A 247 -10.24 30.05 22.40
CA PHE A 247 -9.08 29.56 21.65
C PHE A 247 -8.72 30.56 20.53
N LEU A 248 -7.50 31.08 20.57
CA LEU A 248 -7.07 32.18 19.69
C LEU A 248 -8.03 33.38 19.79
N TRP A 249 -8.77 33.69 18.72
CA TRP A 249 -9.76 34.78 18.67
C TRP A 249 -11.21 34.31 18.83
N ILE A 250 -11.44 33.00 18.98
CA ILE A 250 -12.78 32.44 19.18
C ILE A 250 -13.09 32.37 20.66
N VAL A 251 -14.29 32.81 21.02
CA VAL A 251 -14.78 32.86 22.41
C VAL A 251 -15.57 31.60 22.77
N ASP A 252 -16.35 31.07 21.82
CA ASP A 252 -17.17 29.87 21.98
C ASP A 252 -16.66 28.74 21.08
N LEU A 253 -16.24 27.63 21.69
CA LEU A 253 -15.66 26.48 20.99
C LEU A 253 -16.70 25.51 20.41
N THR A 254 -17.96 25.62 20.82
CA THR A 254 -19.07 24.78 20.38
C THR A 254 -19.61 25.21 19.02
N MET A 255 -19.50 26.52 18.73
CA MET A 255 -19.98 27.09 17.47
C MET A 255 -18.95 26.96 16.34
N PRO A 256 -19.41 26.95 15.08
CA PRO A 256 -18.53 27.09 13.92
C PRO A 256 -17.80 28.45 13.93
N ASP A 257 -16.62 28.50 13.32
CA ASP A 257 -15.84 29.75 13.25
C ASP A 257 -16.54 30.79 12.35
N PRO A 258 -16.95 31.96 12.88
CA PRO A 258 -17.62 33.00 12.09
C PRO A 258 -16.71 33.65 11.02
N THR A 259 -15.39 33.63 11.24
CA THR A 259 -14.42 34.31 10.37
C THR A 259 -13.84 33.42 9.28
N TYR A 260 -14.12 32.11 9.30
CA TYR A 260 -13.46 31.09 8.48
C TYR A 260 -11.92 31.06 8.59
N GLY A 261 -11.33 31.77 9.56
CA GLY A 261 -9.89 31.86 9.76
C GLY A 261 -9.27 30.54 10.24
N LEU A 262 -9.92 29.85 11.18
CA LEU A 262 -9.45 28.55 11.69
C LEU A 262 -9.43 27.46 10.61
N PRO A 263 -10.51 27.26 9.84
CA PRO A 263 -10.49 26.37 8.67
C PRO A 263 -9.34 26.67 7.71
N MET A 264 -9.09 27.95 7.41
CA MET A 264 -8.02 28.38 6.50
C MET A 264 -6.62 28.07 7.06
N ILE A 265 -6.37 28.33 8.34
CA ILE A 265 -5.11 27.96 9.00
C ILE A 265 -4.93 26.45 8.97
N CYS A 266 -5.97 25.68 9.28
CA CYS A 266 -5.89 24.21 9.29
C CYS A 266 -5.60 23.66 7.89
N ALA A 267 -6.24 24.20 6.86
CA ALA A 267 -5.95 23.83 5.48
C ALA A 267 -4.52 24.18 5.06
N GLY A 268 -4.04 25.37 5.45
CA GLY A 268 -2.64 25.78 5.23
C GLY A 268 -1.64 24.86 5.93
N MET A 269 -1.88 24.53 7.21
CA MET A 269 -1.06 23.63 8.00
C MET A 269 -1.07 22.20 7.45
N PHE A 270 -2.23 21.72 6.99
CA PHE A 270 -2.35 20.44 6.31
C PHE A 270 -1.54 20.42 5.01
N LEU A 271 -1.68 21.45 4.17
CA LEU A 271 -0.95 21.55 2.92
C LEU A 271 0.57 21.65 3.16
N MET A 272 1.00 22.42 4.17
CA MET A 272 2.39 22.53 4.58
C MET A 272 2.95 21.17 5.03
N ASN A 273 2.22 20.44 5.88
CA ASN A 273 2.58 19.09 6.28
C ASN A 273 2.72 18.16 5.07
N PHE A 274 1.74 18.18 4.17
CA PHE A 274 1.75 17.38 2.96
C PHE A 274 2.96 17.69 2.06
N GLU A 275 3.20 18.97 1.74
CA GLU A 275 4.31 19.40 0.88
C GLU A 275 5.67 19.07 1.49
N LEU A 276 5.85 19.27 2.80
CA LEU A 276 7.10 18.92 3.48
C LEU A 276 7.37 17.41 3.46
N ASN A 277 6.35 16.58 3.65
CA ASN A 277 6.46 15.12 3.57
C ASN A 277 6.74 14.66 2.13
N GLN A 278 6.07 15.24 1.14
CA GLN A 278 6.31 14.94 -0.28
C GLN A 278 7.74 15.31 -0.71
N MET A 279 8.29 16.42 -0.21
CA MET A 279 9.67 16.80 -0.49
C MET A 279 10.69 15.75 -0.02
N MET A 280 10.40 15.03 1.08
CA MET A 280 11.28 13.97 1.59
C MET A 280 11.19 12.69 0.73
N GLN A 281 10.00 12.35 0.24
CA GLN A 281 9.76 11.14 -0.57
C GLN A 281 10.16 11.28 -2.05
N ARG A 282 10.73 12.42 -2.47
CA ARG A 282 11.09 12.68 -3.87
C ARG A 282 12.17 11.72 -4.38
N GLY A 283 11.75 10.56 -4.88
CA GLY A 283 12.57 9.62 -5.66
C GLY A 283 12.47 9.77 -7.17
N GLY A 284 11.46 10.46 -7.67
CA GLY A 284 11.32 10.67 -9.11
C GLY A 284 10.26 11.71 -9.44
N ARG A 285 10.44 12.38 -10.59
CA ARG A 285 9.40 13.17 -11.24
C ARG A 285 8.42 12.20 -11.90
N SER A 286 7.55 11.56 -11.12
CA SER A 286 6.43 10.81 -11.69
C SER A 286 5.31 11.78 -12.10
N SER A 287 4.71 11.56 -13.26
CA SER A 287 3.51 12.29 -13.71
C SER A 287 2.36 12.12 -12.72
N THR A 288 2.17 10.90 -12.19
CA THR A 288 1.20 10.60 -11.12
C THR A 288 1.43 11.48 -9.89
N GLY A 289 2.69 11.71 -9.52
CA GLY A 289 3.03 12.59 -8.39
C GLY A 289 2.66 14.06 -8.62
N LEU A 290 2.55 14.53 -9.87
CA LEU A 290 2.04 15.87 -10.17
C LEU A 290 0.53 15.96 -9.94
N TYR A 291 -0.24 14.98 -10.44
CA TYR A 291 -1.69 14.94 -10.25
C TYR A 291 -2.08 14.82 -8.78
N VAL A 292 -1.38 13.97 -8.00
CA VAL A 292 -1.62 13.84 -6.57
C VAL A 292 -1.38 15.17 -5.83
N ARG A 293 -0.34 15.93 -6.21
CA ARG A 293 -0.06 17.24 -5.60
C ARG A 293 -1.15 18.27 -5.88
N TRP A 294 -1.57 18.39 -7.15
CA TRP A 294 -2.67 19.29 -7.50
C TRP A 294 -3.99 18.86 -6.87
N GLY A 295 -4.26 17.55 -6.83
CA GLY A 295 -5.42 16.98 -6.13
C GLY A 295 -5.45 17.34 -4.64
N MET A 296 -4.33 17.23 -3.93
CA MET A 296 -4.25 17.60 -2.51
C MET A 296 -4.35 19.11 -2.27
N ARG A 297 -3.81 19.94 -3.17
CA ARG A 297 -3.95 21.40 -3.11
C ARG A 297 -5.40 21.83 -3.28
N VAL A 298 -6.06 21.36 -4.34
CA VAL A 298 -7.48 21.64 -4.59
C VAL A 298 -8.34 21.04 -3.48
N GLY A 299 -8.05 19.80 -3.05
CA GLY A 299 -8.72 19.14 -1.95
C GLY A 299 -8.63 19.89 -0.62
N SER A 300 -7.50 20.56 -0.34
CA SER A 300 -7.37 21.39 0.86
C SER A 300 -8.29 22.61 0.82
N VAL A 301 -8.45 23.25 -0.34
CA VAL A 301 -9.37 24.40 -0.53
C VAL A 301 -10.83 23.96 -0.43
N ILE A 302 -11.19 22.84 -1.07
CA ILE A 302 -12.53 22.26 -0.96
C ILE A 302 -12.82 21.83 0.48
N GLY A 303 -11.81 21.29 1.18
CA GLY A 303 -11.90 20.89 2.58
C GLY A 303 -12.32 22.04 3.49
N VAL A 304 -11.81 23.26 3.26
CA VAL A 304 -12.22 24.45 4.04
C VAL A 304 -13.74 24.62 4.07
N TYR A 305 -14.41 24.46 2.92
CA TYR A 305 -15.86 24.59 2.82
C TYR A 305 -16.61 23.47 3.55
N PHE A 306 -16.13 22.23 3.49
CA PHE A 306 -16.78 21.14 4.22
C PHE A 306 -16.58 21.24 5.73
N PHE A 307 -15.36 21.58 6.15
CA PHE A 307 -15.02 21.68 7.56
C PHE A 307 -15.54 22.97 8.21
N SER A 308 -15.88 24.02 7.47
CA SER A 308 -16.39 25.26 8.06
C SER A 308 -17.72 25.10 8.81
N SER A 309 -18.47 24.03 8.55
CA SER A 309 -19.69 23.68 9.29
C SER A 309 -19.42 23.05 10.66
N GLN A 310 -18.17 22.73 10.97
CA GLN A 310 -17.79 21.97 12.15
C GLN A 310 -17.46 22.89 13.35
N PRO A 311 -17.66 22.41 14.59
CA PRO A 311 -17.33 23.15 15.81
C PRO A 311 -15.86 23.61 15.87
N ALA A 312 -15.63 24.82 16.38
CA ALA A 312 -14.30 25.41 16.52
C ALA A 312 -13.31 24.55 17.34
N ALA A 313 -13.81 23.78 18.33
CA ALA A 313 -13.02 22.85 19.14
C ALA A 313 -12.20 21.86 18.31
N MET A 314 -12.73 21.39 17.17
CA MET A 314 -12.04 20.46 16.29
C MET A 314 -10.79 21.08 15.67
N PHE A 315 -10.83 22.37 15.33
CA PHE A 315 -9.69 23.08 14.76
C PHE A 315 -8.60 23.31 15.79
N ALA A 316 -8.94 23.55 17.06
CA ALA A 316 -7.95 23.63 18.14
C ALA A 316 -7.12 22.35 18.27
N TYR A 317 -7.79 21.20 18.27
CA TYR A 317 -7.14 19.89 18.21
C TYR A 317 -6.30 19.72 16.94
N TRP A 318 -6.88 20.06 15.79
CA TRP A 318 -6.21 19.91 14.49
C TRP A 318 -4.94 20.74 14.36
N ILE A 319 -4.94 21.95 14.90
CA ILE A 319 -3.78 22.85 14.93
C ILE A 319 -2.67 22.24 15.79
N GLY A 320 -3.01 21.72 16.98
CA GLY A 320 -2.05 21.00 17.83
C GLY A 320 -1.44 19.78 17.14
N LEU A 321 -2.31 18.95 16.55
CA LEU A 321 -1.92 17.77 15.79
C LEU A 321 -1.02 18.12 14.59
N SER A 322 -1.37 19.16 13.84
CA SER A 322 -0.63 19.60 12.65
C SER A 322 0.71 20.23 13.02
N THR A 323 0.79 20.94 14.14
CA THR A 323 2.03 21.56 14.64
C THR A 323 3.05 20.51 15.00
N ALA A 324 2.66 19.52 15.80
CA ALA A 324 3.51 18.35 16.07
C ALA A 324 3.72 17.49 14.81
N GLY A 325 2.83 17.57 13.82
CA GLY A 325 2.98 16.90 12.53
C GLY A 325 4.15 17.45 11.71
N LEU A 326 4.38 18.77 11.77
CA LEU A 326 5.51 19.42 11.11
C LEU A 326 6.85 19.01 11.73
N LEU A 327 6.86 18.59 13.01
CA LEU A 327 8.06 18.12 13.67
C LEU A 327 8.68 16.92 12.95
N GLN A 328 7.88 15.99 12.43
CA GLN A 328 8.39 14.80 11.75
C GLN A 328 9.27 15.12 10.52
N PRO A 329 8.78 15.85 9.49
CA PRO A 329 9.62 16.20 8.34
C PRO A 329 10.78 17.14 8.72
N LEU A 330 10.65 17.95 9.78
CA LEU A 330 11.75 18.78 10.27
C LEU A 330 12.87 17.94 10.91
N LEU A 331 12.53 17.00 11.80
CA LEU A 331 13.48 16.03 12.39
C LEU A 331 14.15 15.19 11.30
N LEU A 332 13.37 14.74 10.32
CA LEU A 332 13.90 13.97 9.19
C LEU A 332 14.76 14.82 8.24
N ARG A 333 14.75 16.15 8.30
CA ARG A 333 15.69 17.00 7.54
C ARG A 333 16.97 17.26 8.31
N TRP A 334 16.91 17.15 9.63
CA TRP A 334 18.05 17.41 10.49
C TRP A 334 19.09 16.28 10.36
N GLN A 335 20.28 16.59 9.81
CA GLN A 335 21.33 15.60 9.56
C GLN A 335 21.75 14.81 10.81
N PRO A 336 21.98 15.44 12.00
CA PRO A 336 22.38 14.69 13.20
C PRO A 336 21.37 13.60 13.59
N PHE A 337 20.07 13.88 13.40
CA PHE A 337 19.02 12.89 13.63
C PHE A 337 19.07 11.73 12.62
N ARG A 338 19.38 12.03 11.36
CA ARG A 338 19.59 10.98 10.33
C ARG A 338 20.77 10.10 10.64
N ASP A 339 21.87 10.68 11.08
CA ASP A 339 23.11 9.98 11.39
C ASP A 339 22.90 9.06 12.60
N PHE A 340 22.24 9.57 13.65
CA PHE A 340 21.89 8.80 14.83
C PHE A 340 21.00 7.58 14.51
N PHE A 341 19.97 7.77 13.67
CA PHE A 341 19.06 6.68 13.29
C PHE A 341 19.54 5.85 12.08
N LYS A 342 20.72 6.15 11.51
CA LYS A 342 21.25 5.52 10.27
C LYS A 342 20.17 5.45 9.19
N LEU A 343 19.55 6.60 8.91
CA LEU A 343 18.51 6.73 7.89
C LEU A 343 19.18 6.82 6.51
N PRO A 344 18.75 6.03 5.50
CA PRO A 344 19.23 6.21 4.13
C PRO A 344 18.89 7.61 3.61
N ASP A 345 19.80 8.22 2.86
CA ASP A 345 19.52 9.52 2.27
C ASP A 345 18.34 9.45 1.31
N PRO A 346 17.41 10.42 1.38
CA PRO A 346 16.33 10.50 0.43
C PRO A 346 16.91 10.67 -0.98
N PRO A 347 16.34 10.01 -1.99
CA PRO A 347 16.87 9.99 -3.35
C PRO A 347 17.06 11.38 -3.98
N ALA A 348 16.28 12.38 -3.59
CA ALA A 348 16.50 13.78 -4.00
C ALA A 348 17.81 14.38 -3.45
N VAL A 349 18.15 14.09 -2.19
CA VAL A 349 19.39 14.54 -1.56
C VAL A 349 20.57 13.73 -2.08
N ALA A 350 20.41 12.42 -2.28
CA ALA A 350 21.41 11.60 -2.96
C ALA A 350 21.74 12.12 -4.37
N ARG A 351 20.72 12.59 -5.12
CA ARG A 351 20.91 13.28 -6.42
C ARG A 351 21.57 14.66 -6.28
N ALA A 352 21.22 15.43 -5.26
CA ALA A 352 21.83 16.73 -5.00
C ALA A 352 23.31 16.61 -4.62
N HIS A 353 23.69 15.62 -3.78
CA HIS A 353 25.09 15.33 -3.48
C HIS A 353 25.89 15.00 -4.73
N ILE A 354 25.34 14.26 -5.70
CA ILE A 354 26.03 14.03 -6.99
C ILE A 354 26.34 15.36 -7.71
N ILE A 355 25.50 16.38 -7.57
CA ILE A 355 25.71 17.71 -8.17
C ILE A 355 26.77 18.51 -7.38
N VAL A 356 26.75 18.43 -6.04
CA VAL A 356 27.66 19.17 -5.15
C VAL A 356 29.06 18.56 -5.10
N ASP A 357 29.18 17.23 -5.10
CA ASP A 357 30.45 16.51 -5.03
C ASP A 357 31.32 16.72 -6.29
N VAL A 358 30.74 17.27 -7.36
CA VAL A 358 31.50 17.74 -8.52
C VAL A 358 31.80 19.23 -8.30
N PRO A 359 33.06 19.60 -7.97
CA PRO A 359 33.41 20.99 -7.73
C PRO A 359 32.95 21.84 -8.91
N GLY A 360 32.09 22.82 -8.61
CA GLY A 360 31.62 23.79 -9.59
C GLY A 360 32.79 24.60 -10.14
N ALA A 361 32.58 25.26 -11.28
CA ALA A 361 33.59 26.17 -11.82
C ALA A 361 33.93 27.24 -10.76
N SER A 362 35.20 27.28 -10.32
CA SER A 362 35.69 28.27 -9.38
C SER A 362 35.57 29.68 -9.98
N LEU A 363 35.52 30.72 -9.13
CA LEU A 363 35.45 32.10 -9.61
C LEU A 363 36.63 32.43 -10.55
N MET A 364 37.83 31.93 -10.23
CA MET A 364 39.01 32.07 -11.08
C MET A 364 38.83 31.38 -12.44
N GLU A 365 38.22 30.19 -12.49
CA GLU A 365 37.91 29.53 -13.76
C GLU A 365 36.90 30.32 -14.60
N ARG A 366 35.98 31.07 -13.97
CA ARG A 366 34.98 31.87 -14.70
C ARG A 366 35.55 33.18 -15.26
N LEU A 367 36.51 33.79 -14.56
CA LEU A 367 37.13 35.04 -15.00
C LEU A 367 38.28 34.80 -16.00
N PHE A 368 39.11 33.77 -15.81
CA PHE A 368 40.38 33.64 -16.52
C PHE A 368 40.44 32.53 -17.59
N ALA A 369 39.51 31.56 -17.60
CA ALA A 369 39.56 30.48 -18.59
C ALA A 369 39.01 30.94 -19.96
N SER A 370 39.68 30.51 -21.04
CA SER A 370 39.20 30.76 -22.41
C SER A 370 37.85 30.05 -22.66
N LYS A 371 37.02 30.59 -23.58
CA LYS A 371 35.68 30.04 -23.87
C LYS A 371 35.71 28.54 -24.23
N GLU A 372 36.74 28.10 -24.95
CA GLU A 372 36.90 26.70 -25.36
C GLU A 372 37.31 25.79 -24.21
N GLU A 373 38.27 26.22 -23.37
CA GLU A 373 38.66 25.47 -22.18
C GLU A 373 37.50 25.30 -21.22
N ARG A 374 36.70 26.36 -21.06
CA ARG A 374 35.48 26.32 -20.26
C ARG A 374 34.52 25.26 -20.78
N LYS A 375 34.26 25.21 -22.09
CA LYS A 375 33.36 24.20 -22.71
C LYS A 375 33.90 22.78 -22.53
N ARG A 376 35.21 22.56 -22.72
CA ARG A 376 35.85 21.24 -22.53
C ARG A 376 35.77 20.77 -21.08
N ARG A 377 36.02 21.67 -20.11
CA ARG A 377 35.90 21.35 -18.68
C ARG A 377 34.45 21.12 -18.27
N GLU A 378 33.51 21.90 -18.80
CA GLU A 378 32.07 21.69 -18.60
C GLU A 378 31.63 20.31 -19.09
N ALA A 379 32.07 19.87 -20.28
CA ALA A 379 31.79 18.54 -20.79
C ALA A 379 32.41 17.43 -19.91
N LYS A 380 33.67 17.58 -19.46
CA LYS A 380 34.30 16.64 -18.52
C LYS A 380 33.52 16.55 -17.20
N ARG A 381 33.06 17.70 -16.66
CA ARG A 381 32.24 17.76 -15.45
C ARG A 381 30.88 17.09 -15.67
N GLN A 382 30.25 17.26 -16.85
CA GLN A 382 29.00 16.59 -17.20
C GLN A 382 29.19 15.06 -17.31
N ALA A 383 30.23 14.60 -18.00
CA ALA A 383 30.56 13.17 -18.10
C ALA A 383 30.80 12.54 -16.72
N LEU A 384 31.52 13.23 -15.83
CA LEU A 384 31.76 12.75 -14.47
C LEU A 384 30.48 12.72 -13.62
N ARG A 385 29.56 13.68 -13.83
CA ARG A 385 28.21 13.64 -13.21
C ARG A 385 27.42 12.43 -13.72
N GLU A 386 27.44 12.16 -15.02
CA GLU A 386 26.75 11.01 -15.62
C GLU A 386 27.33 9.68 -15.15
N GLU A 387 28.66 9.56 -15.08
CA GLU A 387 29.34 8.37 -14.57
C GLU A 387 28.96 8.11 -13.10
N ARG A 388 29.00 9.14 -12.25
CA ARG A 388 28.59 9.03 -10.84
C ARG A 388 27.10 8.74 -10.68
N GLN A 389 26.25 9.27 -11.56
CA GLN A 389 24.84 8.91 -11.59
C GLN A 389 24.67 7.42 -11.88
N LYS A 390 25.35 6.89 -12.91
CA LYS A 390 25.29 5.47 -13.26
C LYS A 390 25.73 4.57 -12.09
N ARG A 391 26.90 4.82 -11.49
CA ARG A 391 27.43 4.01 -10.37
C ARG A 391 26.50 3.93 -9.15
N LYS A 392 25.78 5.00 -8.80
CA LYS A 392 24.82 4.96 -7.66
C LYS A 392 23.52 4.24 -8.01
N PHE A 393 23.20 4.09 -9.30
CA PHE A 393 22.03 3.38 -9.80
C PHE A 393 22.46 2.12 -10.57
N ASP A 394 23.48 1.41 -10.08
CA ASP A 394 23.87 0.12 -10.67
C ASP A 394 22.62 -0.77 -10.75
N LYS A 395 22.22 -1.04 -11.99
CA LYS A 395 21.21 -2.03 -12.31
C LYS A 395 21.83 -3.39 -11.97
N ILE A 396 21.02 -4.27 -11.40
CA ILE A 396 21.46 -5.65 -11.19
C ILE A 396 21.64 -6.26 -12.59
N GLU A 397 22.89 -6.35 -13.06
CA GLU A 397 23.23 -7.14 -14.24
C GLU A 397 23.31 -8.64 -13.89
N ASN A 398 23.50 -9.00 -12.62
CA ASN A 398 23.53 -10.40 -12.18
C ASN A 398 22.25 -10.80 -11.42
N TYR A 399 21.29 -11.37 -12.14
CA TYR A 399 20.12 -12.03 -11.54
C TYR A 399 20.48 -13.32 -10.79
N ASP A 400 21.69 -13.85 -10.97
CA ASP A 400 22.12 -15.13 -10.38
C ASP A 400 22.53 -15.04 -8.89
N ASP A 401 22.82 -13.84 -8.36
CA ASP A 401 23.13 -13.63 -6.93
C ASP A 401 21.87 -13.47 -6.06
N VAL A 402 20.70 -13.82 -6.59
CA VAL A 402 19.56 -14.24 -5.78
C VAL A 402 19.65 -15.76 -5.64
N VAL A 403 20.76 -16.24 -5.08
CA VAL A 403 20.89 -17.63 -4.66
C VAL A 403 19.82 -17.87 -3.62
N PHE A 404 18.80 -18.62 -4.02
CA PHE A 404 17.86 -19.23 -3.10
C PHE A 404 18.67 -20.22 -2.28
N GLU A 405 19.00 -19.88 -1.04
CA GLU A 405 19.37 -20.92 -0.09
C GLU A 405 18.14 -21.84 -0.02
N GLU A 406 18.26 -23.02 -0.63
CA GLU A 406 17.39 -24.15 -0.32
C GLU A 406 17.36 -24.25 1.20
N GLU A 407 16.19 -24.06 1.80
CA GLU A 407 15.99 -24.33 3.21
C GLU A 407 16.40 -25.78 3.43
N THR A 408 17.63 -25.98 3.90
CA THR A 408 18.10 -27.27 4.37
C THR A 408 17.17 -27.63 5.50
N ASN A 409 16.24 -28.52 5.17
CA ASN A 409 15.31 -29.16 6.08
C ASN A 409 16.10 -29.67 7.27
N HIS A 410 16.15 -28.92 8.36
CA HIS A 410 16.70 -29.42 9.60
C HIS A 410 15.58 -30.25 10.25
N PRO A 411 15.67 -31.58 10.26
CA PRO A 411 14.57 -32.41 10.73
C PRO A 411 14.50 -32.21 12.25
N ARG A 412 13.41 -31.57 12.71
CA ARG A 412 13.01 -31.62 14.13
C ARG A 412 12.46 -33.02 14.42
N GLY A 413 13.36 -33.99 14.44
CA GLY A 413 13.13 -35.34 14.95
C GLY A 413 13.06 -35.33 16.47
N ARG A 414 11.84 -35.06 16.96
CA ARG A 414 11.21 -35.54 18.21
C ARG A 414 12.16 -36.24 19.23
N LYS A 415 12.45 -35.53 20.32
CA LYS A 415 12.84 -36.15 21.60
C LYS A 415 11.64 -36.97 22.10
N VAL A 416 11.71 -38.30 22.00
CA VAL A 416 10.90 -39.17 22.86
C VAL A 416 11.71 -39.34 24.14
N LYS A 417 11.11 -38.88 25.25
CA LYS A 417 11.56 -39.14 26.61
C LYS A 417 11.17 -40.57 26.98
N ASP A 418 11.96 -41.10 27.91
CA ASP A 418 11.89 -42.38 28.63
C ASP A 418 12.56 -43.56 27.96
#